data_AF-A0A166QQL8-F1
#
_entry.id   AF-A0A166QQL8-F1
#
_cell.length_a   1.000
_cell.length_b   1.000
_cell.length_c   1.000
_cell.angle_alpha   90.00
_cell.angle_beta   90.00
_cell.angle_gamma   90.00
#
_symmetry.space_group_name_H-M   'P 1'
#
loop_
_entity.id
_entity.type
_entity.pdbx_description
1 polymer ?
#
loop_
_entity_poly.entity_id
_entity_poly.type
_entity_poly.pdbx_seq_one_letter_code
_entity_poly.pdbx_strand_id
1 'polypeptide(L)'
;MLKPSSAEVSAARDARNRKFIARMENFPWKQINRGITPDWRWQLAEGTADEREVYVKKVNRRALIVAVLVMPFVITLNCMGPVINALWVVEKPAGQILSIQLHEKSTTVETSNGTYQVQGSVSGSIGSSAMLVKKKTSEGLQTSLCVNSECYREI
;
A
#
# COMPACT_ATOMS: atom_id res chain seq x y z
N MET A 1 -54.19 -12.93 -2.25
CA MET A 1 -53.68 -12.40 -0.97
C MET A 1 -53.23 -10.96 -1.19
N LEU A 2 -54.08 -10.00 -0.82
CA LEU A 2 -53.78 -8.57 -0.89
C LEU A 2 -52.85 -8.22 0.27
N LYS A 3 -51.63 -7.77 -0.05
CA LYS A 3 -50.68 -7.27 0.94
C LYS A 3 -51.16 -5.87 1.38
N PRO A 4 -51.35 -5.59 2.68
CA PRO A 4 -51.85 -4.30 3.12
C PRO A 4 -50.87 -3.16 2.82
N SER A 5 -51.48 -2.00 2.55
CA SER A 5 -50.96 -0.72 2.08
C SER A 5 -49.50 -0.39 2.41
N SER A 6 -48.74 -0.03 1.38
CA SER A 6 -47.56 0.82 1.52
C SER A 6 -47.95 2.02 2.38
N ALA A 7 -47.21 2.26 3.46
CA ALA A 7 -47.28 3.54 4.15
C ALA A 7 -46.99 4.62 3.10
N GLU A 8 -47.98 5.46 2.82
CA GLU A 8 -47.94 6.49 1.80
C GLU A 8 -46.60 7.24 1.90
N VAL A 9 -45.75 7.11 0.87
CA VAL A 9 -44.44 7.74 0.90
C VAL A 9 -44.66 9.25 0.96
N SER A 10 -44.36 9.86 2.11
CA SER A 10 -44.62 11.28 2.31
C SER A 10 -43.95 12.12 1.21
N ALA A 11 -44.59 13.21 0.80
CA ALA A 11 -44.10 14.09 -0.27
C ALA A 11 -42.65 14.56 -0.03
N ALA A 12 -42.28 14.80 1.24
CA ALA A 12 -40.91 15.14 1.63
C ALA A 12 -39.90 13.99 1.35
N ARG A 13 -40.33 12.73 1.51
CA ARG A 13 -39.52 11.55 1.23
C ARG A 13 -39.39 11.30 -0.26
N ASP A 14 -40.46 11.46 -1.04
CA ASP A 14 -40.39 11.42 -2.52
C ASP A 14 -39.45 12.51 -3.05
N ALA A 15 -39.55 13.75 -2.54
CA ALA A 15 -38.67 14.84 -2.95
C ALA A 15 -37.17 14.53 -2.69
N ARG A 16 -36.85 13.88 -1.57
CA ARG A 16 -35.47 13.41 -1.29
C ARG A 16 -35.06 12.31 -2.25
N ASN A 17 -35.93 11.35 -2.53
CA ASN A 17 -35.65 10.25 -3.45
C ASN A 17 -35.42 10.78 -4.89
N ARG A 18 -36.24 11.72 -5.37
CA ARG A 18 -36.04 12.40 -6.66
C ARG A 18 -34.68 13.08 -6.73
N LYS A 19 -34.29 13.84 -5.70
CA LYS A 19 -32.97 14.49 -5.64
C LYS A 19 -31.82 13.48 -5.67
N PHE A 20 -31.97 12.36 -4.97
CA PHE A 20 -30.98 11.28 -5.00
C PHE A 20 -30.87 10.66 -6.40
N ILE A 21 -32.00 10.33 -7.03
CA ILE A 21 -32.04 9.72 -8.37
C ILE A 21 -31.47 10.69 -9.42
N ALA A 22 -31.77 11.99 -9.33
CA ALA A 22 -31.22 13.02 -10.22
C ALA A 22 -29.68 13.12 -10.14
N ARG A 23 -29.09 12.87 -8.96
CA ARG A 23 -27.62 12.85 -8.81
C ARG A 23 -26.95 11.62 -9.41
N MET A 24 -27.71 10.59 -9.79
CA MET A 24 -27.15 9.37 -10.38
C MET A 24 -26.48 9.60 -11.74
N GLU A 25 -26.84 10.68 -12.45
CA GLU A 25 -26.21 11.03 -13.72
C GLU A 25 -24.72 11.31 -13.59
N ASN A 26 -24.35 12.03 -12.52
CA ASN A 26 -22.98 12.48 -12.24
C ASN A 26 -22.25 11.56 -11.25
N PHE A 27 -22.86 10.46 -10.84
CA PHE A 27 -22.27 9.58 -9.83
C PHE A 27 -21.18 8.70 -10.47
N PRO A 28 -19.95 8.68 -9.93
CA PRO A 28 -18.83 7.92 -10.52
C PRO A 28 -19.12 6.41 -10.57
N TRP A 29 -20.03 5.93 -9.71
CA TRP A 29 -20.48 4.56 -9.67
C TRP A 29 -21.71 4.28 -10.56
N LYS A 30 -22.00 5.12 -11.56
CA LYS A 30 -23.04 4.90 -12.58
C LYS A 30 -22.93 3.50 -13.22
N GLN A 31 -21.72 2.97 -13.34
CA GLN A 31 -21.49 1.62 -13.85
C GLN A 31 -22.02 0.50 -12.91
N ILE A 32 -21.97 0.67 -11.59
CA ILE A 32 -22.51 -0.31 -10.63
C ILE A 32 -24.04 -0.44 -10.75
N ASN A 33 -24.69 0.65 -11.13
CA ASN A 33 -26.14 0.71 -11.26
C ASN A 33 -26.63 0.31 -12.66
N ARG A 34 -25.73 -0.14 -13.56
CA ARG A 34 -26.13 -0.73 -14.84
C ARG A 34 -26.98 -1.99 -14.59
N GLY A 35 -28.02 -2.14 -15.41
CA GLY A 35 -28.95 -3.27 -15.33
C GLY A 35 -29.97 -3.20 -14.19
N ILE A 36 -30.10 -2.07 -13.48
CA ILE A 36 -31.30 -1.82 -12.65
C ILE A 36 -32.39 -1.30 -13.58
N THR A 37 -33.47 -2.07 -13.71
CA THR A 37 -34.67 -1.66 -14.43
C THR A 37 -35.81 -1.33 -13.46
N PRO A 38 -36.66 -0.35 -13.81
CA PRO A 38 -36.46 0.64 -14.87
C PRO A 38 -35.33 1.62 -14.51
N ASP A 39 -34.79 2.31 -15.52
CA ASP A 39 -33.62 3.17 -15.35
C ASP A 39 -33.93 4.43 -14.53
N TRP A 40 -32.89 5.10 -14.05
CA TRP A 40 -33.06 6.29 -13.22
C TRP A 40 -33.72 7.46 -13.97
N ARG A 41 -33.60 7.54 -15.30
CA ARG A 41 -34.23 8.58 -16.12
C ARG A 41 -35.74 8.38 -16.18
N TRP A 42 -36.18 7.14 -16.41
CA TRP A 42 -37.59 6.77 -16.38
C TRP A 42 -38.19 7.01 -15.00
N GLN A 43 -37.48 6.66 -13.92
CA GLN A 43 -37.94 6.92 -12.55
C GLN A 43 -38.14 8.42 -12.27
N LEU A 44 -37.36 9.31 -12.91
CA LEU A 44 -37.56 10.75 -12.78
C LEU A 44 -38.73 11.26 -13.63
N ALA A 45 -38.88 10.75 -14.85
CA ALA A 45 -39.89 11.18 -15.81
C ALA A 45 -41.30 10.69 -15.46
N GLU A 46 -41.44 9.40 -15.17
CA GLU A 46 -42.75 8.71 -15.10
C GLU A 46 -42.97 7.94 -13.79
N GLY A 47 -41.91 7.70 -13.00
CA GLY A 47 -42.01 6.88 -11.78
C GLY A 47 -42.96 7.43 -10.70
N THR A 48 -43.67 6.54 -10.03
CA THR A 48 -44.49 6.85 -8.85
C THR A 48 -43.62 6.99 -7.58
N ALA A 49 -44.14 7.60 -6.51
CA ALA A 49 -43.40 7.80 -5.26
C ALA A 49 -42.90 6.48 -4.64
N ASP A 50 -43.73 5.44 -4.70
CA ASP A 50 -43.41 4.11 -4.19
C ASP A 50 -42.32 3.42 -5.04
N GLU A 51 -42.40 3.54 -6.37
CA GLU A 51 -41.39 2.99 -7.28
C GLU A 51 -40.02 3.64 -7.09
N ARG A 52 -39.98 4.97 -6.90
CA ARG A 52 -38.74 5.69 -6.59
C ARG A 52 -38.16 5.23 -5.26
N GLU A 53 -38.99 4.97 -4.25
CA GLU A 53 -38.50 4.47 -2.97
C GLU A 53 -37.88 3.07 -3.10
N VAL A 54 -38.53 2.17 -3.82
CA VAL A 54 -38.01 0.83 -4.10
C VAL A 54 -36.71 0.90 -4.89
N TYR A 55 -36.62 1.80 -5.87
CA TYR A 55 -35.42 2.03 -6.66
C TYR A 55 -34.24 2.48 -5.77
N VAL A 56 -34.45 3.49 -4.92
CA VAL A 56 -33.42 3.97 -3.99
C VAL A 56 -32.97 2.86 -3.04
N LYS A 57 -33.89 2.06 -2.51
CA LYS A 57 -33.55 0.90 -1.66
C LYS A 57 -32.68 -0.12 -2.41
N LYS A 58 -32.99 -0.43 -3.67
CA LYS A 58 -32.18 -1.35 -4.50
C LYS A 58 -30.77 -0.80 -4.75
N VAL A 59 -30.65 0.48 -5.09
CA VAL A 59 -29.37 1.15 -5.31
C VAL A 59 -28.51 1.12 -4.03
N ASN A 60 -29.09 1.51 -2.89
CA ASN A 60 -28.38 1.51 -1.62
C ASN A 60 -27.92 0.11 -1.21
N ARG A 61 -28.74 -0.93 -1.46
CA ARG A 61 -28.36 -2.31 -1.21
C ARG A 61 -27.16 -2.74 -2.06
N ARG A 62 -27.14 -2.39 -3.36
CA ARG A 62 -25.99 -2.70 -4.23
C ARG A 62 -24.74 -1.94 -3.81
N ALA A 63 -24.86 -0.66 -3.49
CA ALA A 63 -23.75 0.12 -2.97
C ALA A 63 -23.15 -0.50 -1.70
N LEU A 64 -24.00 -0.99 -0.78
CA LEU A 64 -23.56 -1.66 0.44
C LEU A 64 -22.85 -2.98 0.13
N ILE A 65 -23.37 -3.80 -0.78
CA ILE A 65 -22.71 -5.06 -1.19
C ILE A 65 -21.33 -4.78 -1.78
N VAL A 66 -21.23 -3.80 -2.67
CA VAL A 66 -19.93 -3.45 -3.28
C VAL A 66 -18.98 -2.87 -2.25
N ALA A 67 -19.45 -2.03 -1.34
CA ALA A 67 -18.61 -1.53 -0.24
C ALA A 67 -18.07 -2.70 0.60
N VAL A 68 -18.90 -3.68 0.97
CA VAL A 68 -18.46 -4.84 1.76
C VAL A 68 -17.48 -5.74 1.00
N LEU A 69 -17.60 -5.88 -0.32
CA LEU A 69 -16.69 -6.72 -1.12
C LEU A 69 -15.38 -6.01 -1.49
N VAL A 70 -15.43 -4.71 -1.80
CA VAL A 70 -14.29 -3.95 -2.33
C VAL A 70 -13.49 -3.28 -1.20
N MET A 71 -14.14 -2.80 -0.13
CA MET A 71 -13.42 -2.16 0.99
C MET A 71 -12.38 -3.07 1.65
N PRO A 72 -12.64 -4.36 1.97
CA PRO A 72 -11.59 -5.21 2.54
C PRO A 72 -10.41 -5.35 1.59
N PHE A 73 -10.64 -5.48 0.28
CA PHE A 73 -9.56 -5.56 -0.71
C PHE A 73 -8.71 -4.28 -0.76
N VAL A 74 -9.34 -3.11 -0.72
CA VAL A 74 -8.65 -1.80 -0.67
C VAL A 74 -7.90 -1.62 0.65
N ILE A 75 -8.48 -2.05 1.77
CA ILE A 75 -7.81 -2.01 3.08
C ILE A 75 -6.61 -2.96 3.08
N THR A 76 -6.73 -4.19 2.56
CA THR A 76 -5.61 -5.14 2.48
C THR A 76 -4.48 -4.58 1.61
N LEU A 77 -4.80 -3.98 0.46
CA LEU A 77 -3.80 -3.36 -0.41
C LEU A 77 -3.08 -2.17 0.23
N ASN A 78 -3.76 -1.38 1.08
CA ASN A 78 -3.15 -0.23 1.74
C ASN A 78 -2.50 -0.58 3.10
N CYS A 79 -2.90 -1.67 3.75
CA CYS A 79 -2.34 -2.13 5.02
C CYS A 79 -1.22 -3.15 4.84
N MET A 80 -1.09 -3.77 3.66
CA MET A 80 0.13 -4.46 3.28
C MET A 80 1.17 -3.41 2.89
N GLY A 81 1.92 -2.94 3.88
CA GLY A 81 3.18 -2.22 3.62
C GLY A 81 4.09 -3.03 2.69
N PRO A 82 5.12 -2.42 2.08
CA PRO A 82 6.02 -3.14 1.20
C PRO A 82 6.52 -4.37 1.93
N VAL A 83 6.24 -5.56 1.37
CA VAL A 83 6.82 -6.81 1.85
C VAL A 83 8.32 -6.63 1.68
N ILE A 84 9.00 -6.29 2.77
CA ILE A 84 10.45 -6.33 2.85
C ILE A 84 10.78 -7.80 2.73
N ASN A 85 10.96 -8.27 1.48
CA ASN A 85 11.59 -9.56 1.21
C ASN A 85 12.84 -9.60 2.09
N ALA A 86 12.91 -10.60 2.96
CA ALA A 86 14.01 -10.77 3.90
C ALA A 86 15.31 -10.40 3.21
N LEU A 87 15.93 -9.33 3.70
CA LEU A 87 17.19 -8.80 3.21
C LEU A 87 18.18 -9.95 3.32
N TRP A 88 18.54 -10.57 2.20
CA TRP A 88 19.58 -11.59 2.18
C TRP A 88 20.85 -10.90 2.68
N VAL A 89 21.28 -11.27 3.89
CA VAL A 89 22.54 -10.83 4.47
C VAL A 89 23.51 -11.98 4.26
N VAL A 90 24.50 -11.78 3.41
CA VAL A 90 25.61 -12.73 3.25
C VAL A 90 26.78 -12.18 4.03
N GLU A 91 27.14 -12.88 5.10
CA GLU A 91 28.32 -12.57 5.92
C GLU A 91 29.49 -13.46 5.48
N LYS A 92 30.64 -12.84 5.20
CA LYS A 92 31.89 -13.54 4.90
C LYS A 92 33.02 -13.00 5.79
N PRO A 93 33.89 -13.86 6.33
CA PRO A 93 35.04 -13.38 7.10
C PRO A 93 36.01 -12.63 6.17
N ALA A 94 36.25 -11.35 6.47
CA ALA A 94 37.26 -10.54 5.80
C ALA A 94 38.67 -10.81 6.38
N GLY A 95 38.73 -11.45 7.55
CA GLY A 95 39.97 -11.83 8.21
C GLY A 95 40.41 -10.79 9.24
N GLN A 96 41.66 -10.88 9.69
CA GLN A 96 42.18 -9.96 10.70
C GLN A 96 42.73 -8.69 10.05
N ILE A 97 42.53 -7.54 10.69
CA ILE A 97 43.08 -6.26 10.24
C ILE A 97 44.60 -6.28 10.41
N LEU A 98 45.31 -6.01 9.32
CA LEU A 98 46.76 -5.88 9.26
C LEU A 98 47.19 -4.41 9.30
N SER A 99 46.49 -3.55 8.55
CA SER A 99 46.79 -2.12 8.49
C SER A 99 45.53 -1.29 8.22
N ILE A 100 45.52 -0.04 8.70
CA ILE A 100 44.45 0.93 8.47
C ILE A 100 45.11 2.23 8.02
N GLN A 101 44.76 2.72 6.82
CA GLN A 101 45.27 3.96 6.26
C GLN A 101 44.10 4.93 6.01
N LEU A 102 44.08 6.04 6.72
CA LEU A 102 43.06 7.07 6.57
C LEU A 102 43.42 8.01 5.42
N HIS A 103 42.49 8.17 4.47
CA HIS A 103 42.50 9.19 3.43
C HIS A 103 41.44 10.25 3.72
N GLU A 104 41.49 11.37 2.99
CA GLU A 104 40.68 12.56 3.25
C GLU A 104 39.15 12.29 3.30
N LYS A 105 38.65 11.27 2.60
CA LYS A 105 37.21 10.89 2.58
C LYS A 105 36.96 9.38 2.70
N SER A 106 38.00 8.57 2.80
CA SER A 106 37.91 7.11 2.81
C SER A 106 39.01 6.51 3.66
N THR A 107 38.83 5.28 4.10
CA THR A 107 39.86 4.52 4.82
C THR A 107 40.15 3.24 4.04
N THR A 108 41.42 2.95 3.85
CA THR A 108 41.89 1.68 3.30
C THR A 108 42.19 0.74 4.47
N VAL A 109 41.50 -0.39 4.51
CA VAL A 109 41.67 -1.42 5.54
C VAL A 109 42.26 -2.65 4.87
N GLU A 110 43.50 -2.97 5.22
CA GLU A 110 44.16 -4.19 4.78
C GLU A 110 43.89 -5.30 5.78
N THR A 111 43.44 -6.45 5.28
CA THR A 111 43.12 -7.62 6.08
C THR A 111 43.84 -8.86 5.54
N SER A 112 43.89 -9.93 6.33
CA SER A 112 44.49 -11.19 5.91
C SER A 112 43.90 -11.79 4.62
N ASN A 113 42.65 -11.45 4.27
CA ASN A 113 41.98 -12.00 3.10
C ASN A 113 41.84 -10.98 1.95
N GLY A 114 42.33 -9.75 2.11
CA GLY A 114 42.28 -8.72 1.07
C GLY A 114 42.30 -7.29 1.60
N THR A 115 42.28 -6.34 0.68
CA THR A 115 42.27 -4.90 0.98
C THR A 115 40.93 -4.30 0.59
N TYR A 116 40.34 -3.54 1.49
CA TYR A 116 39.02 -2.95 1.32
C TYR A 116 39.08 -1.44 1.50
N GLN A 117 38.44 -0.70 0.60
CA GLN A 117 38.31 0.75 0.73
C GLN A 117 36.90 1.09 1.20
N VAL A 118 36.82 1.79 2.33
CA VAL A 118 35.54 2.14 2.93
C VAL A 118 35.37 3.64 3.07
N GLN A 119 34.13 4.09 3.08
CA GLN A 119 33.80 5.50 3.23
C GLN A 119 33.93 5.94 4.69
N GLY A 120 34.57 7.10 4.91
CA GLY A 120 34.77 7.68 6.24
C GLY A 120 35.94 7.07 7.01
N SER A 121 36.00 7.33 8.33
CA SER A 121 37.04 6.85 9.24
C SER A 121 36.67 5.52 9.89
N VAL A 122 37.59 4.55 9.90
CA VAL A 122 37.40 3.26 10.58
C VAL A 122 38.06 3.27 11.95
N SER A 123 37.27 2.96 12.99
CA SER A 123 37.75 2.70 14.34
C SER A 123 38.02 1.20 14.52
N GLY A 124 39.27 0.80 14.32
CA GLY A 124 39.70 -0.58 14.48
C GLY A 124 41.14 -0.68 14.97
N SER A 125 41.47 -1.79 15.62
CA SER A 125 42.85 -2.09 16.01
C SER A 125 43.41 -3.22 15.15
N ILE A 126 44.72 -3.18 14.90
CA ILE A 126 45.43 -4.28 14.23
C ILE A 126 45.17 -5.58 15.03
N GLY A 127 44.86 -6.66 14.31
CA GLY A 127 44.46 -7.94 14.88
C GLY A 127 42.95 -8.10 15.14
N SER A 128 42.15 -7.03 15.02
CA SER A 128 40.69 -7.13 15.14
C SER A 128 40.12 -7.94 13.97
N SER A 129 39.08 -8.73 14.25
CA SER A 129 38.37 -9.47 13.20
C SER A 129 37.48 -8.53 12.39
N ALA A 130 37.58 -8.61 11.07
CA ALA A 130 36.74 -7.90 10.13
C ALA A 130 35.83 -8.87 9.37
N MET A 131 34.59 -8.44 9.09
CA MET A 131 33.59 -9.21 8.36
C MET A 131 33.05 -8.41 7.19
N LEU A 132 32.92 -9.03 6.02
CA LEU A 132 32.21 -8.48 4.89
C LEU A 132 30.74 -8.86 4.97
N VAL A 133 29.88 -7.86 4.88
CA VAL A 133 28.43 -8.00 4.87
C VAL A 133 27.91 -7.51 3.53
N LYS A 134 27.29 -8.40 2.75
CA LYS A 134 26.59 -8.06 1.51
C LYS A 134 25.10 -8.07 1.77
N LYS A 135 24.45 -6.94 1.52
CA LYS A 135 23.02 -6.73 1.74
C LYS A 135 22.39 -6.16 0.48
N LYS A 136 21.28 -6.75 0.03
CA LYS A 136 20.49 -6.22 -1.07
C LYS A 136 19.58 -5.10 -0.56
N THR A 137 19.86 -3.85 -0.89
CA THR A 137 18.99 -2.70 -0.56
C THR A 137 18.00 -2.44 -1.70
N SER A 138 17.10 -1.46 -1.50
CA SER A 138 16.20 -0.95 -2.56
C SER A 138 16.96 -0.36 -3.74
N GLU A 139 18.21 0.06 -3.55
CA GLU A 139 19.06 0.70 -4.56
C GLU A 139 20.00 -0.28 -5.28
N GLY A 140 20.17 -1.50 -4.76
CA GLY A 140 21.07 -2.50 -5.35
C GLY A 140 21.76 -3.38 -4.32
N LEU A 141 22.85 -4.03 -4.71
CA LEU A 141 23.69 -4.78 -3.78
C LEU A 141 24.68 -3.82 -3.10
N GLN A 142 24.62 -3.73 -1.77
CA GLN A 142 25.56 -2.96 -0.97
C GLN A 142 26.49 -3.92 -0.24
N THR A 143 27.80 -3.64 -0.29
CA THR A 143 28.81 -4.33 0.52
C THR A 143 29.31 -3.38 1.61
N SER A 144 29.49 -3.92 2.81
CA SER A 144 30.04 -3.21 3.95
C SER A 144 31.10 -4.06 4.65
N LEU A 145 32.14 -3.41 5.17
CA LEU A 145 33.14 -4.02 6.04
C LEU A 145 32.79 -3.69 7.50
N CYS A 146 32.62 -4.71 8.34
CA CYS A 146 32.31 -4.56 9.74
C CYS A 146 33.52 -4.90 10.63
N VAL A 147 33.86 -4.00 11.54
CA VAL A 147 34.95 -4.12 12.51
C VAL A 147 34.37 -3.84 13.90
N ASN A 148 34.57 -4.75 14.85
CA ASN A 148 34.16 -4.58 16.26
C ASN A 148 32.69 -4.09 16.45
N SER A 149 31.77 -4.56 15.60
CA SER A 149 30.33 -4.20 15.56
C SER A 149 29.96 -2.92 14.80
N GLU A 150 30.92 -2.16 14.29
CA GLU A 150 30.68 -1.02 13.41
C GLU A 150 30.86 -1.41 11.94
N CYS A 151 29.91 -1.06 11.07
CA CYS A 151 29.94 -1.41 9.66
C CYS A 151 30.12 -0.17 8.77
N TYR A 152 31.14 -0.21 7.92
CA TYR A 152 31.51 0.86 7.00
C TYR A 152 31.20 0.44 5.57
N ARG A 153 30.61 1.33 4.79
CA ARG A 153 30.26 1.05 3.38
C ARG A 153 31.52 0.93 2.53
N GLU A 154 31.65 -0.17 1.79
CA GLU A 154 32.70 -0.35 0.78
C GLU A 154 32.39 0.53 -0.44
N ILE A 155 33.43 1.19 -0.99
CA ILE A 155 33.35 2.10 -2.14
C ILE A 155 33.59 1.34 -3.45
#